data_AF-A0A8X8WZS0-F1
#
_entry.id   AF-A0A8X8WZS0-F1
#
_cell.length_a   1.000
_cell.length_b   1.000
_cell.length_c   1.000
_cell.angle_alpha   90.00
_cell.angle_beta   90.00
_cell.angle_gamma   90.00
#
_symmetry.space_group_name_H-M   'P 1'
#
loop_
_entity.id
_entity.type
_entity.pdbx_description
1 polymer ?
#
loop_
_entity_poly.entity_id
_entity_poly.type
_entity_poly.pdbx_seq_one_letter_code
_entity_poly.pdbx_strand_id
1 'polypeptide(L)'
;MMNDRVSQGDMFVVPQFYTTTAQAGNMGFEWVAFKTSGYPMRNDLAGYTSALRGMPLQVLTNAYQMSPAEAQSIKTNRGSQTFLLSPAHRSGKHF
;
A
#
# COMPACT_ATOMS: atom_id res chain seq x y z
N MET A 1 15.10 -7.23 4.88
CA MET A 1 13.87 -6.96 4.11
C MET A 1 13.74 -8.05 3.08
N MET A 2 12.57 -8.70 2.97
CA MET A 2 12.34 -9.65 1.87
C MET A 2 11.91 -8.83 0.65
N ASN A 3 12.67 -8.95 -0.44
CA ASN A 3 12.37 -8.30 -1.73
C ASN A 3 12.42 -9.36 -2.83
N ASP A 4 11.60 -10.39 -2.66
CA ASP A 4 11.64 -11.59 -3.50
C ASP A 4 10.32 -11.85 -4.19
N ARG A 5 10.42 -12.60 -5.30
CA ARG A 5 9.24 -13.18 -5.95
C ARG A 5 8.75 -14.36 -5.12
N VAL A 6 7.47 -14.32 -4.77
CA VAL A 6 6.77 -15.43 -4.10
C VAL A 6 6.04 -16.23 -5.17
N SER A 7 6.26 -17.54 -5.17
CA SER A 7 5.66 -18.50 -6.10
C SER A 7 4.67 -19.42 -5.41
N GLN A 8 3.90 -20.17 -6.19
CA GLN A 8 3.00 -21.19 -5.64
C GLN A 8 3.79 -22.20 -4.80
N GLY A 9 3.32 -22.45 -3.58
CA GLY A 9 3.96 -23.37 -2.62
C GLY A 9 4.89 -22.69 -1.63
N ASP A 10 5.29 -21.42 -1.87
CA ASP A 10 6.08 -20.67 -0.91
C ASP A 10 5.25 -20.27 0.31
N MET A 11 5.89 -20.31 1.48
CA MET A 11 5.32 -19.83 2.73
C MET A 11 6.34 -18.95 3.44
N PHE A 12 5.87 -17.79 3.92
CA PHE A 12 6.68 -16.90 4.75
C PHE A 12 5.80 -16.26 5.83
N VAL A 13 6.46 -15.74 6.87
CA VAL A 13 5.81 -15.08 8.00
C VAL A 13 6.03 -13.59 7.91
N VAL A 14 4.95 -12.83 8.08
CA VAL A 14 5.00 -11.38 8.30
C VAL A 14 4.75 -11.14 9.79
N PRO A 15 5.76 -10.72 10.57
CA PRO A 15 5.57 -10.48 11.99
C PRO A 15 4.57 -9.33 12.24
N GLN A 16 3.97 -9.32 13.43
CA GLN A 16 3.06 -8.26 13.83
C GLN A 16 3.76 -6.88 13.72
N PHE A 17 3.03 -5.88 13.23
CA PHE A 17 3.50 -4.51 12.98
C PHE A 17 4.52 -4.32 11.85
N TYR A 18 4.89 -5.37 11.12
CA TYR A 18 5.71 -5.23 9.93
C TYR A 18 4.84 -4.74 8.76
N THR A 19 5.41 -3.84 7.96
CA THR A 19 4.77 -3.36 6.74
C THR A 19 5.05 -4.33 5.60
N THR A 20 4.04 -4.55 4.76
CA THR A 20 4.16 -5.41 3.58
C THR A 20 3.41 -4.81 2.40
N THR A 21 3.90 -5.11 1.21
CA THR A 21 3.28 -4.77 -0.06
C THR A 21 3.43 -5.94 -1.00
N ALA A 22 2.41 -6.23 -1.80
CA ALA A 22 2.46 -7.26 -2.82
C ALA A 22 2.00 -6.66 -4.15
N GLN A 23 2.68 -7.04 -5.23
CA GLN A 23 2.31 -6.66 -6.58
C GLN A 23 2.12 -7.93 -7.39
N ALA A 24 0.93 -8.10 -7.97
CA ALA A 24 0.65 -9.22 -8.86
C ALA A 24 1.51 -9.14 -10.13
N GLY A 25 1.96 -10.30 -10.60
CA GLY A 25 2.57 -10.42 -11.92
C GLY A 25 1.50 -10.42 -13.04
N ASN A 26 1.94 -10.63 -14.28
CA ASN A 26 1.05 -10.61 -15.46
C ASN A 26 -0.04 -11.69 -15.42
N MET A 27 0.15 -12.77 -14.66
CA MET A 27 -0.81 -13.87 -14.52
C MET A 27 -1.65 -13.76 -13.24
N GLY A 28 -1.61 -12.62 -12.54
CA GLY A 28 -2.25 -12.47 -11.24
C GLY A 28 -1.36 -12.96 -10.08
N PHE A 29 -1.92 -12.92 -8.88
CA PHE A 29 -1.30 -13.43 -7.66
C PHE A 29 -2.40 -13.77 -6.65
N GLU A 30 -2.41 -15.01 -6.18
CA GLU A 30 -3.37 -15.53 -5.20
C GLU A 30 -2.61 -16.00 -3.97
N TRP A 31 -3.19 -15.77 -2.79
CA TRP A 31 -2.60 -16.20 -1.53
C TRP A 31 -3.65 -16.42 -0.46
N VAL A 32 -3.27 -17.18 0.58
CA VAL A 32 -4.03 -17.33 1.82
C VAL A 32 -3.15 -16.81 2.96
N ALA A 33 -3.74 -16.04 3.88
CA ALA A 33 -3.05 -15.53 5.06
C ALA A 33 -3.69 -16.05 6.34
N PHE A 34 -2.95 -16.84 7.11
CA PHE A 34 -3.34 -17.24 8.45
C PHE A 34 -2.91 -16.17 9.45
N LYS A 35 -3.84 -15.70 10.28
CA LYS A 35 -3.58 -14.66 11.28
C LYS A 35 -3.79 -15.21 12.68
N THR A 36 -2.87 -14.91 13.58
CA THR A 36 -2.84 -15.43 14.96
C THR A 36 -3.72 -14.60 15.91
N SER A 37 -4.91 -14.18 15.47
CA SER A 37 -5.89 -13.43 16.25
C SER A 37 -7.31 -13.72 15.79
N GLY A 38 -8.26 -13.78 16.72
CA GLY A 38 -9.69 -13.97 16.41
C GLY A 38 -10.36 -12.76 15.76
N TYR A 39 -9.78 -11.56 15.90
CA TYR A 39 -10.26 -10.32 15.29
C TYR A 39 -9.09 -9.55 14.67
N PRO A 40 -8.53 -10.03 13.54
CA PRO A 40 -7.35 -9.41 12.97
C PRO A 40 -7.70 -8.09 12.26
N MET A 41 -7.13 -6.99 12.75
CA MET A 41 -7.18 -5.69 12.07
C MET A 41 -5.92 -5.44 11.25
N ARG A 42 -6.03 -4.66 10.18
CA ARG A 42 -4.90 -4.11 9.42
C ARG A 42 -5.04 -2.60 9.34
N ASN A 43 -3.92 -1.92 9.16
CA ASN A 43 -3.90 -0.49 8.90
C ASN A 43 -3.19 -0.23 7.58
N ASP A 44 -3.90 0.34 6.62
CA ASP A 44 -3.35 0.61 5.30
C ASP A 44 -2.51 1.88 5.35
N LEU A 45 -1.35 1.88 4.68
CA LEU A 45 -0.54 3.09 4.55
C LEU A 45 -0.96 3.96 3.36
N ALA A 46 -1.52 3.38 2.31
CA ALA A 46 -2.02 4.10 1.13
C ALA A 46 -3.47 3.69 0.83
N GLY A 47 -4.24 4.58 0.19
CA GLY A 47 -5.65 4.37 -0.13
C GLY A 47 -6.61 5.22 0.71
N TYR A 48 -7.89 5.14 0.40
CA TYR A 48 -8.97 5.96 0.97
C TYR A 48 -9.15 5.78 2.48
N THR A 49 -8.87 4.59 3.01
CA THR A 49 -8.98 4.28 4.45
C THR A 49 -7.62 4.24 5.16
N SER A 50 -6.59 4.83 4.54
CA SER A 50 -5.22 4.73 5.05
C SER A 50 -4.90 5.67 6.21
N ALA A 51 -3.89 5.31 7.01
CA ALA A 51 -3.29 6.18 8.00
C ALA A 51 -2.85 7.52 7.39
N LEU A 52 -2.20 7.52 6.22
CA LEU A 52 -1.76 8.75 5.57
C LEU A 52 -2.94 9.63 5.13
N ARG A 53 -4.05 9.04 4.66
CA ARG A 53 -5.28 9.80 4.36
C ARG A 53 -5.84 10.49 5.60
N GLY A 54 -5.81 9.81 6.75
CA GLY A 54 -6.32 10.31 8.02
C GLY A 54 -5.44 11.38 8.68
N MET A 55 -4.15 11.46 8.34
CA MET A 55 -3.24 12.44 8.93
C MET A 55 -3.58 13.88 8.51
N PRO A 56 -3.52 14.86 9.42
CA PRO A 56 -3.61 16.28 9.04
C PRO A 56 -2.55 16.65 8.01
N LEU A 57 -2.89 17.53 7.06
CA LEU A 57 -1.99 17.90 5.98
C LEU A 57 -0.64 18.41 6.51
N GLN A 58 -0.69 19.25 7.55
CA GLN A 58 0.50 19.81 8.20
C GLN A 58 1.39 18.76 8.87
N VAL A 59 0.82 17.64 9.34
CA VAL A 59 1.64 16.55 9.91
C VAL A 59 2.49 15.92 8.81
N LEU A 60 1.90 15.68 7.63
CA LEU A 60 2.63 15.11 6.50
C LEU A 60 3.69 16.08 5.95
N THR A 61 3.35 17.35 5.77
CA THR A 61 4.31 18.34 5.25
C THR A 61 5.53 18.47 6.14
N ASN A 62 5.35 18.48 7.46
CA ASN A 62 6.44 18.64 8.41
C ASN A 62 7.23 17.33 8.62
N ALA A 63 6.54 16.19 8.75
CA ALA A 63 7.20 14.90 8.99
C ALA A 63 8.06 14.45 7.80
N TYR A 64 7.60 14.70 6.57
CA TYR A 64 8.29 14.28 5.35
C TYR A 64 9.00 15.41 4.61
N GLN A 65 9.00 16.64 5.16
CA GLN A 65 9.61 17.82 4.55
C GLN A 65 9.17 18.04 3.09
N MET A 66 7.86 17.98 2.85
CA MET A 66 7.27 18.10 1.52
C MET A 66 6.33 19.30 1.42
N SER A 67 6.10 19.77 0.20
CA SER A 67 5.16 20.85 -0.06
C SER A 67 3.72 20.42 0.30
N PRO A 68 2.83 21.37 0.65
CA PRO A 68 1.41 21.07 0.85
C PRO A 68 0.74 20.37 -0.34
N ALA A 69 1.19 20.67 -1.57
CA ALA A 69 0.67 20.03 -2.77
C ALA A 69 1.08 18.55 -2.87
N GLU A 70 2.33 18.22 -2.56
CA GLU A 70 2.81 16.83 -2.50
C GLU A 70 2.11 16.05 -1.38
N ALA A 71 1.98 16.64 -0.19
CA ALA A 71 1.25 16.04 0.92
C ALA A 71 -0.22 15.77 0.55
N GLN A 72 -0.87 16.72 -0.10
CA GLN A 72 -2.25 16.54 -0.57
C GLN A 72 -2.33 15.44 -1.63
N SER A 73 -1.37 15.38 -2.56
CA SER A 73 -1.27 14.32 -3.58
C SER A 73 -1.14 12.95 -2.94
N ILE A 74 -0.26 12.76 -1.95
CA ILE A 74 -0.15 11.48 -1.21
C ILE A 74 -1.48 11.08 -0.59
N LYS A 75 -2.24 12.04 -0.05
CA LYS A 75 -3.56 11.77 0.54
C LYS A 75 -4.61 11.40 -0.50
N THR A 76 -4.57 11.92 -1.73
CA THR A 76 -5.69 11.81 -2.69
C THR A 76 -5.39 10.96 -3.94
N ASN A 77 -4.12 10.64 -4.24
CA ASN A 77 -3.74 10.07 -5.53
C ASN A 77 -4.29 8.64 -5.80
N ARG A 78 -4.85 7.98 -4.79
CA ARG A 78 -5.55 6.69 -4.93
C ARG A 78 -7.07 6.82 -5.02
N GLY A 79 -7.62 8.03 -5.02
CA GLY A 79 -9.05 8.27 -5.11
C GLY A 79 -9.83 7.52 -4.00
N SER A 80 -10.79 6.70 -4.41
CA SER A 80 -11.60 5.85 -3.54
C SER A 80 -11.03 4.43 -3.33
N GLN A 81 -9.87 4.10 -3.91
CA GLN A 81 -9.27 2.77 -3.78
C GLN A 81 -8.79 2.54 -2.34
N THR A 82 -9.06 1.36 -1.78
CA THR A 82 -8.69 0.99 -0.40
C THR A 82 -7.45 0.09 -0.39
N PHE A 83 -7.63 -1.21 -0.19
CA PHE A 83 -6.56 -2.20 -0.09
C PHE A 83 -5.94 -2.55 -1.44
N LEU A 84 -6.79 -2.86 -2.41
CA LEU A 84 -6.37 -3.22 -3.76
C LEU A 84 -6.24 -1.93 -4.56
N LEU A 85 -5.03 -1.68 -5.03
CA LEU A 85 -4.71 -0.52 -5.83
C LEU A 85 -4.58 -0.94 -7.29
N SER A 86 -5.33 -0.29 -8.17
CA SER A 86 -5.24 -0.50 -9.61
C SER A 86 -3.87 -0.06 -10.12
N PRO A 87 -3.31 -0.74 -11.14
CA PRO A 87 -2.11 -0.29 -11.82
C PRO A 87 -2.26 1.18 -12.25
N ALA A 88 -1.20 1.97 -12.06
CA ALA A 88 -1.20 3.33 -12.58
C ALA A 88 -1.25 3.26 -14.12
N HIS A 89 -2.26 3.86 -14.74
CA HIS A 89 -2.22 4.14 -16.17
C HIS A 89 -1.04 5.08 -16.43
N ARG A 90 0.11 4.53 -16.81
CA ARG A 90 1.14 5.33 -17.47
C ARG A 90 0.58 5.64 -18.85
N SER A 91 0.01 6.84 -19.01
CA SER A 91 -0.15 7.42 -20.35
C SER A 91 1.26 7.54 -20.91
N GLY A 92 1.62 6.62 -21.81
CA GLY A 92 2.86 6.73 -22.55
C GLY A 92 2.80 8.00 -23.36
N LYS A 93 3.68 8.96 -23.08
CA LYS A 93 4.02 9.98 -24.07
C LYS A 93 4.73 9.23 -25.19
N HIS A 94 4.00 8.89 -26.25
CA HIS A 94 4.59 8.61 -27.55
C HIS A 94 5.22 9.92 -28.03
N PHE A 95 6.54 9.91 -28.14
CA PHE A 95 7.30 10.82 -28.99
C PHE A 95 7.55 10.11 -30.32
#